data_AF-A0A3R6JQF9-F1
#
_entry.id   AF-A0A3R6JQF9-F1
#
_cell.length_a   1.000
_cell.length_b   1.000
_cell.length_c   1.000
_cell.angle_alpha   90.00
_cell.angle_beta   90.00
_cell.angle_gamma   90.00
#
_symmetry.space_group_name_H-M   'P 1'
#
loop_
_entity.id
_entity.type
_entity.pdbx_description
1 polymer ?
#
loop_
_entity_poly.entity_id
_entity_poly.type
_entity_poly.pdbx_seq_one_letter_code
_entity_poly.pdbx_strand_id
1 'polypeptide(L)'
;MKSKLFLCAALAAALYVTPSYAADYSAQVVSFSQEDPDNLSIELTGSKVITDDFSFKLPSQAFSRLIMVPSGDSYEVYEKTAYEANGGGLLFRILAFEDTHYRDLNGCTILGFCGNKIFILDPHYDEQYASDSEEYTQCKEIVTSIKKSFISYIKDAGTVE
;
A
#
# COMPACT_ATOMS: atom_id res chain seq x y z
N MET A 1 4.35 -42.03 24.76
CA MET A 1 3.96 -40.81 24.02
C MET A 1 4.32 -39.60 24.86
N LYS A 2 5.26 -38.77 24.41
CA LYS A 2 5.65 -37.50 25.07
C LYS A 2 5.22 -36.38 24.14
N SER A 3 4.13 -35.69 24.49
CA SER A 3 3.65 -34.51 23.76
C SER A 3 4.53 -33.31 24.11
N LYS A 4 5.15 -32.68 23.11
CA LYS A 4 5.86 -31.40 23.25
C LYS A 4 4.87 -30.29 22.94
N LEU A 5 4.50 -29.49 23.95
CA LEU A 5 3.83 -28.21 23.76
C LEU A 5 4.78 -27.28 22.99
N PHE A 6 4.35 -26.79 21.83
CA PHE A 6 4.94 -25.61 21.21
C PHE A 6 4.17 -24.38 21.68
N LEU A 7 4.86 -23.51 22.39
CA LEU A 7 4.38 -22.25 22.92
C LEU A 7 4.45 -21.21 21.80
N CYS A 8 3.33 -20.84 21.19
CA CYS A 8 3.28 -19.77 20.18
C CYS A 8 3.10 -18.43 20.92
N ALA A 9 4.18 -17.64 21.04
CA ALA A 9 4.13 -16.31 21.62
C ALA A 9 3.63 -15.30 20.57
N ALA A 10 2.32 -15.05 20.56
CA ALA A 10 1.76 -13.89 19.87
C ALA A 10 1.96 -12.66 20.78
N LEU A 11 2.93 -11.81 20.45
CA LEU A 11 3.16 -10.54 21.13
C LEU A 11 2.11 -9.52 20.66
N ALA A 12 0.94 -9.53 21.29
CA ALA A 12 -0.06 -8.48 21.11
C ALA A 12 0.38 -7.23 21.91
N ALA A 13 1.03 -6.27 21.23
CA ALA A 13 1.27 -4.95 21.80
C ALA A 13 -0.05 -4.15 21.80
N ALA A 14 -0.78 -4.21 22.90
CA ALA A 14 -1.91 -3.31 23.15
C ALA A 14 -1.38 -1.92 23.54
N LEU A 15 -1.38 -0.98 22.61
CA LEU A 15 -1.19 0.44 22.92
C LEU A 15 -2.56 1.07 23.24
N TYR A 16 -2.69 1.52 24.49
CA TYR A 16 -3.84 2.29 24.99
C TYR A 16 -4.01 3.57 24.16
N VAL A 17 -5.18 3.73 23.52
CA VAL A 17 -5.58 5.00 22.89
C VAL A 17 -6.59 5.67 23.81
N THR A 18 -6.21 6.82 24.37
CA THR A 18 -7.16 7.79 24.95
C THR A 18 -7.82 8.57 23.81
N PRO A 19 -9.15 8.77 23.79
CA PRO A 19 -9.79 9.52 22.72
C PRO A 19 -9.63 11.01 22.99
N SER A 20 -8.69 11.66 22.30
CA SER A 20 -8.69 13.11 22.16
C SER A 20 -8.97 13.45 20.71
N TYR A 21 -10.08 14.15 20.48
CA TYR A 21 -10.52 14.72 19.22
C TYR A 21 -9.49 15.73 18.70
N ALA A 22 -8.45 15.22 18.05
CA ALA A 22 -7.54 15.92 17.17
C ALA A 22 -7.29 14.93 16.03
N ALA A 23 -7.62 15.30 14.79
CA ALA A 23 -7.57 14.41 13.64
C ALA A 23 -6.24 13.63 13.62
N ASP A 24 -6.33 12.32 13.82
CA ASP A 24 -5.21 11.40 13.84
C ASP A 24 -4.58 11.37 12.44
N TYR A 25 -3.54 12.17 12.23
CA TYR A 25 -2.60 12.00 11.13
C TYR A 25 -1.60 10.90 11.49
N SER A 26 -2.09 9.74 11.92
CA SER A 26 -1.24 8.62 12.30
C SER A 26 -0.64 7.98 11.04
N ALA A 27 0.62 7.58 11.14
CA ALA A 27 1.25 6.73 10.14
C ALA A 27 0.88 5.28 10.44
N GLN A 28 0.58 4.53 9.39
CA GLN A 28 0.34 3.11 9.44
C GLN A 28 1.58 2.39 8.90
N VAL A 29 2.18 1.55 9.73
CA VAL A 29 3.24 0.63 9.31
C VAL A 29 2.59 -0.64 8.79
N VAL A 30 2.97 -1.03 7.58
CA VAL A 30 2.43 -2.14 6.83
C VAL A 30 3.60 -3.06 6.50
N SER A 31 3.55 -4.30 6.96
CA SER A 31 4.58 -5.30 6.63
C SER A 31 3.88 -6.53 6.07
N PHE A 32 4.45 -7.07 4.99
CA PHE A 32 3.91 -8.23 4.29
C PHE A 32 4.81 -9.42 4.60
N SER A 33 4.34 -10.33 5.45
CA SER A 33 5.08 -11.56 5.77
C SER A 33 5.07 -12.51 4.58
N GLN A 34 6.23 -13.04 4.20
CA GLN A 34 6.40 -13.91 3.02
C GLN A 34 5.74 -15.30 3.14
N GLU A 35 5.06 -15.61 4.26
CA GLU A 35 4.60 -16.97 4.57
C GLU A 35 3.25 -17.36 3.93
N ASP A 36 2.49 -16.42 3.37
CA ASP A 36 1.32 -16.76 2.52
C ASP A 36 0.99 -15.59 1.55
N PRO A 37 1.45 -15.63 0.29
CA PRO A 37 1.26 -14.53 -0.67
C PRO A 37 -0.21 -14.36 -1.11
N ASP A 38 -1.05 -15.38 -0.94
CA ASP A 38 -2.38 -15.43 -1.57
C ASP A 38 -3.49 -14.77 -0.72
N ASN A 39 -3.18 -14.20 0.45
CA ASN A 39 -4.23 -13.71 1.35
C ASN A 39 -3.87 -12.48 2.21
N LEU A 40 -2.89 -11.67 1.80
CA LEU A 40 -2.45 -10.50 2.58
C LEU A 40 -3.08 -9.19 2.08
N SER A 41 -4.39 -9.02 2.25
CA SER A 41 -5.02 -7.70 2.06
C SER A 41 -4.94 -6.86 3.33
N ILE A 42 -4.53 -5.59 3.21
CA ILE A 42 -4.40 -4.67 4.34
C ILE A 42 -5.25 -3.43 4.09
N GLU A 43 -6.16 -3.14 5.03
CA GLU A 43 -6.92 -1.89 5.02
C GLU A 43 -6.03 -0.69 5.35
N LEU A 44 -6.03 0.30 4.46
CA LEU A 44 -5.29 1.54 4.63
C LEU A 44 -6.16 2.51 5.46
N THR A 45 -5.72 2.73 6.70
CA THR A 45 -6.41 3.58 7.68
C THR A 45 -5.57 4.79 8.09
N GLY A 46 -4.26 4.75 7.85
CA GLY A 46 -3.35 5.84 8.18
C GLY A 46 -3.22 6.89 7.08
N SER A 47 -2.96 8.14 7.48
CA SER A 47 -2.64 9.26 6.57
C SER A 47 -1.28 9.11 5.86
N LYS A 48 -0.44 8.21 6.37
CA LYS A 48 0.83 7.81 5.76
C LYS A 48 0.94 6.30 5.79
N VAL A 49 1.22 5.70 4.64
CA VAL A 49 1.47 4.26 4.50
C VAL A 49 2.98 4.08 4.47
N ILE A 50 3.50 3.23 5.33
CA ILE A 50 4.91 2.87 5.39
C ILE A 50 5.01 1.38 5.14
N THR A 51 5.61 0.99 4.03
CA THR A 51 5.97 -0.38 3.72
C THR A 51 7.45 -0.62 3.99
N ASP A 52 7.83 -1.87 3.85
CA ASP A 52 9.20 -2.33 3.86
C ASP A 52 10.10 -1.66 2.79
N ASP A 53 9.53 -1.28 1.65
CA ASP A 53 10.27 -0.79 0.47
C ASP A 53 10.07 0.71 0.20
N PHE A 54 8.95 1.29 0.65
CA PHE A 54 8.62 2.70 0.41
C PHE A 54 7.60 3.25 1.41
N SER A 55 7.35 4.57 1.34
CA SER A 55 6.19 5.19 1.97
C SER A 55 5.54 6.21 1.04
N PHE A 56 4.28 6.51 1.30
CA PHE A 56 3.56 7.63 0.70
C PHE A 56 2.48 8.15 1.65
N LYS A 57 1.93 9.33 1.34
CA LYS A 57 0.82 9.94 2.08
C LYS A 57 -0.50 9.79 1.33
N LEU A 58 -1.55 9.52 2.09
CA LEU A 58 -2.93 9.59 1.63
C LEU A 58 -3.54 10.92 2.09
N PRO A 59 -4.41 11.55 1.28
CA PRO A 59 -5.17 12.71 1.74
C PRO A 59 -6.11 12.30 2.88
N SER A 60 -6.32 13.17 3.86
CA SER A 60 -7.02 12.89 5.13
C SER A 60 -8.52 12.62 5.02
N GLN A 61 -9.05 12.49 3.79
CA GLN A 61 -10.44 12.17 3.45
C GLN A 61 -10.51 11.13 2.32
N ALA A 62 -9.44 10.35 2.10
CA ALA A 62 -9.33 9.41 1.01
C ALA A 62 -10.31 8.23 1.17
N PHE A 63 -11.47 8.36 0.51
CA PHE A 63 -12.39 7.30 0.09
C PHE A 63 -12.95 6.39 1.21
N SER A 64 -14.04 5.68 0.90
CA SER A 64 -14.47 4.53 1.70
C SER A 64 -13.35 3.49 1.71
N ARG A 65 -12.52 3.50 2.77
CA ARG A 65 -11.56 2.46 3.18
C ARG A 65 -10.83 1.79 2.01
N LEU A 66 -9.57 2.14 1.76
CA LEU A 66 -8.80 1.48 0.70
C LEU A 66 -8.25 0.13 1.20
N ILE A 67 -8.14 -0.86 0.33
CA ILE A 67 -7.42 -2.12 0.58
C ILE A 67 -6.16 -2.13 -0.28
N MET A 68 -5.01 -2.39 0.32
CA MET A 68 -3.77 -2.68 -0.39
C MET A 68 -3.51 -4.18 -0.39
N VAL A 69 -3.17 -4.74 -1.54
CA VAL A 69 -2.85 -6.14 -1.73
C VAL A 69 -1.47 -6.24 -2.40
N PRO A 70 -0.48 -6.91 -1.79
CA PRO A 70 0.77 -7.23 -2.46
C PRO A 70 0.50 -8.34 -3.48
N SER A 71 0.97 -8.17 -4.71
CA SER A 71 0.76 -9.11 -5.81
C SER A 71 2.05 -9.20 -6.63
N GLY A 72 2.91 -10.17 -6.27
CA GLY A 72 4.24 -10.32 -6.87
C GLY A 72 5.08 -9.05 -6.75
N ASP A 73 5.41 -8.45 -7.89
CA ASP A 73 6.21 -7.21 -8.00
C ASP A 73 5.33 -5.94 -7.94
N SER A 74 4.14 -6.03 -7.36
CA SER A 74 3.20 -4.91 -7.31
C SER A 74 2.46 -4.80 -5.99
N TYR A 75 2.00 -3.59 -5.71
CA TYR A 75 1.10 -3.26 -4.61
C TYR A 75 -0.15 -2.66 -5.23
N GLU A 76 -1.21 -3.46 -5.29
CA GLU A 76 -2.48 -3.09 -5.88
C GLU A 76 -3.36 -2.45 -4.80
N VAL A 77 -4.07 -1.37 -5.15
CA VAL A 77 -4.95 -0.66 -4.22
C VAL A 77 -6.36 -0.64 -4.77
N TYR A 78 -7.28 -1.13 -3.96
CA TYR A 78 -8.69 -1.33 -4.28
C TYR A 78 -9.60 -0.48 -3.40
N GLU A 79 -10.81 -0.22 -3.92
CA GLU A 79 -11.95 0.15 -3.09
C GLU A 79 -12.39 -1.06 -2.26
N LYS A 80 -12.52 -0.90 -0.93
CA LYS A 80 -12.77 -2.04 -0.03
C LYS A 80 -14.08 -2.76 -0.32
N THR A 81 -15.17 -2.04 -0.54
CA THR A 81 -16.50 -2.64 -0.69
C THR A 81 -16.55 -3.56 -1.91
N ALA A 82 -16.00 -3.11 -3.03
CA ALA A 82 -15.87 -3.87 -4.26
C ALA A 82 -14.91 -5.05 -4.09
N TYR A 83 -13.76 -4.83 -3.44
CA TYR A 83 -12.79 -5.89 -3.19
C TYR A 83 -13.38 -7.01 -2.32
N GLU A 84 -14.05 -6.67 -1.21
CA GLU A 84 -14.69 -7.64 -0.32
C GLU A 84 -15.88 -8.35 -0.99
N ALA A 85 -16.56 -7.69 -1.92
CA ALA A 85 -17.71 -8.27 -2.62
C ALA A 85 -17.31 -9.26 -3.72
N ASN A 86 -16.28 -8.95 -4.52
CA ASN A 86 -15.93 -9.76 -5.70
C ASN A 86 -14.46 -9.70 -6.12
N GLY A 87 -13.56 -9.12 -5.31
CA GLY A 87 -12.16 -8.90 -5.66
C GLY A 87 -11.93 -7.80 -6.70
N GLY A 88 -12.98 -7.04 -7.04
CA GLY A 88 -12.91 -5.93 -7.99
C GLY A 88 -12.59 -4.60 -7.33
N GLY A 89 -12.67 -3.51 -8.11
CA GLY A 89 -12.47 -2.15 -7.60
C GLY A 89 -11.03 -1.65 -7.63
N LEU A 90 -10.17 -2.17 -8.53
CA LEU A 90 -8.76 -1.75 -8.67
C LEU A 90 -8.60 -0.27 -9.06
N LEU A 91 -8.16 0.57 -8.12
CA LEU A 91 -8.03 2.01 -8.35
C LEU A 91 -6.67 2.39 -8.95
N PHE A 92 -5.59 1.80 -8.45
CA PHE A 92 -4.23 2.01 -8.93
C PHE A 92 -3.30 0.91 -8.43
N ARG A 93 -2.15 0.76 -9.07
CA ARG A 93 -1.08 -0.15 -8.65
C ARG A 93 0.25 0.59 -8.55
N ILE A 94 1.07 0.21 -7.58
CA ILE A 94 2.48 0.61 -7.50
C ILE A 94 3.30 -0.60 -7.91
N LEU A 95 3.93 -0.54 -9.07
CA LEU A 95 4.83 -1.57 -9.60
C LEU A 95 6.25 -1.32 -9.08
N ALA A 96 6.97 -2.39 -8.73
CA ALA A 96 8.35 -2.36 -8.25
C ALA A 96 9.23 -3.29 -9.11
N PHE A 97 9.79 -2.77 -10.20
CA PHE A 97 10.59 -3.55 -11.16
C PHE A 97 12.08 -3.55 -10.79
N GLU A 98 12.73 -4.71 -10.85
CA GLU A 98 14.20 -4.84 -10.63
C GLU A 98 15.06 -4.52 -11.86
N ASP A 99 14.46 -4.20 -13.01
CA ASP A 99 15.18 -3.94 -14.26
C ASP A 99 14.52 -2.84 -15.13
N THR A 100 15.39 -2.09 -15.80
CA THR A 100 15.18 -0.89 -16.63
C THR A 100 14.58 -1.15 -18.02
N HIS A 101 14.06 -2.34 -18.30
CA HIS A 101 13.36 -2.67 -19.55
C HIS A 101 11.97 -2.00 -19.65
N TYR A 102 11.87 -0.77 -19.16
CA TYR A 102 10.73 0.12 -19.30
C TYR A 102 10.39 0.25 -20.79
N ARG A 103 9.30 -0.41 -21.18
CA ARG A 103 8.55 -0.03 -22.38
C ARG A 103 7.59 1.06 -21.94
N ASP A 104 7.42 2.07 -22.79
CA ASP A 104 6.57 3.21 -22.48
C ASP A 104 5.16 2.74 -22.08
N LEU A 105 4.86 2.82 -20.78
CA LEU A 105 3.54 2.49 -20.25
C LEU A 105 2.76 3.80 -20.25
N ASN A 106 2.06 4.06 -21.35
CA ASN A 106 1.20 5.24 -21.47
C ASN A 106 0.23 5.31 -20.27
N GLY A 107 0.19 6.46 -19.59
CA GLY A 107 -0.66 6.67 -18.41
C GLY A 107 0.02 6.41 -17.07
N CYS A 108 1.14 5.70 -17.04
CA CYS A 108 1.93 5.48 -15.84
C CYS A 108 2.79 6.69 -15.45
N THR A 109 3.26 6.73 -14.20
CA THR A 109 4.19 7.74 -13.70
C THR A 109 5.30 7.08 -12.89
N ILE A 110 6.56 7.36 -13.24
CA ILE A 110 7.70 6.95 -12.42
C ILE A 110 7.66 7.71 -11.10
N LEU A 111 7.62 6.98 -9.98
CA LEU A 111 7.59 7.53 -8.63
C LEU A 111 8.99 7.72 -8.05
N GLY A 112 9.92 6.82 -8.36
CA GLY A 112 11.28 6.87 -7.83
C GLY A 112 12.12 5.66 -8.17
N PHE A 113 13.38 5.73 -7.77
CA PHE A 113 14.38 4.69 -7.98
C PHE A 113 15.02 4.34 -6.63
N CYS A 114 15.28 3.07 -6.39
CA CYS A 114 15.96 2.62 -5.18
C CYS A 114 16.77 1.35 -5.43
N GLY A 115 18.09 1.42 -5.33
CA GLY A 115 18.97 0.31 -5.73
C GLY A 115 18.77 -0.01 -7.22
N ASN A 116 18.45 -1.28 -7.52
CA ASN A 116 18.05 -1.74 -8.85
C ASN A 116 16.55 -1.61 -9.13
N LYS A 117 15.74 -1.17 -8.15
CA LYS A 117 14.29 -1.08 -8.30
C LYS A 117 13.81 0.26 -8.87
N ILE A 118 12.84 0.20 -9.78
CA ILE A 118 12.06 1.34 -10.27
C ILE A 118 10.64 1.20 -9.76
N PHE A 119 10.11 2.26 -9.12
CA PHE A 119 8.74 2.33 -8.68
C PHE A 119 7.89 3.11 -9.68
N ILE A 120 6.79 2.51 -10.13
CA ILE A 120 5.88 3.09 -11.12
C ILE A 120 4.47 3.08 -10.56
N LEU A 121 3.80 4.24 -10.59
CA LEU A 121 2.37 4.35 -10.31
C LEU A 121 1.60 4.17 -11.60
N ASP A 122 0.69 3.22 -11.61
CA ASP A 122 -0.22 2.98 -12.72
C ASP A 122 -1.68 3.13 -12.26
N PRO A 123 -2.37 4.20 -12.68
CA PRO A 123 -3.78 4.43 -12.34
C PRO A 123 -4.72 3.57 -13.18
N HIS A 124 -5.80 3.07 -12.56
CA HIS A 124 -6.87 2.29 -13.21
C HIS A 124 -8.29 2.83 -12.91
N TYR A 125 -8.39 3.88 -12.09
CA TYR A 125 -9.67 4.43 -11.64
C TYR A 125 -10.47 5.14 -12.75
N ASP A 126 -9.83 5.48 -13.87
CA ASP A 126 -10.46 6.06 -15.07
C ASP A 126 -11.29 5.04 -15.85
N GLU A 127 -10.99 3.75 -15.73
CA GLU A 127 -11.83 2.66 -16.24
C GLU A 127 -13.08 2.44 -15.37
N GLN A 128 -13.03 2.86 -14.11
CA GLN A 128 -14.12 2.65 -13.14
C GLN A 128 -15.07 3.83 -13.00
N TYR A 129 -14.56 5.05 -13.10
CA TYR A 129 -15.31 6.26 -12.79
C TYR A 129 -15.31 7.24 -13.96
N ALA A 130 -16.47 7.86 -14.20
CA ALA A 130 -16.58 8.94 -15.15
C ALA A 130 -15.75 10.15 -14.69
N SER A 131 -15.12 10.87 -15.62
CA SER A 131 -14.17 11.94 -15.30
C SER A 131 -14.76 13.13 -14.53
N ASP A 132 -16.09 13.27 -14.53
CA ASP A 132 -16.85 14.29 -13.82
C ASP A 132 -17.41 13.81 -12.47
N SER A 133 -17.15 12.57 -12.09
CA SER A 133 -17.60 12.01 -10.82
C SER A 133 -16.76 12.49 -9.63
N GLU A 134 -17.37 12.46 -8.44
CA GLU A 134 -16.69 12.77 -7.20
C GLU A 134 -15.56 11.76 -6.92
N GLU A 135 -15.84 10.48 -7.18
CA GLU A 135 -14.89 9.38 -6.99
C GLU A 135 -13.65 9.53 -7.87
N TYR A 136 -13.83 9.92 -9.14
CA TYR A 136 -12.72 10.21 -10.04
C TYR A 136 -11.85 11.36 -9.50
N THR A 137 -12.49 12.42 -8.97
CA THR A 137 -11.79 13.56 -8.38
C THR A 137 -10.98 13.13 -7.15
N GLN A 138 -11.57 12.33 -6.26
CA GLN A 138 -10.89 11.79 -5.08
C GLN A 138 -9.73 10.87 -5.46
N CYS A 139 -9.90 9.96 -6.42
CA CYS A 139 -8.82 9.08 -6.90
C CYS A 139 -7.66 9.89 -7.49
N LYS A 140 -7.98 10.93 -8.25
CA LYS A 140 -6.98 11.85 -8.81
C LYS A 140 -6.22 12.59 -7.71
N GLU A 141 -6.88 12.99 -6.62
CA GLU A 141 -6.22 13.59 -5.45
C GLU A 141 -5.30 12.61 -4.73
N ILE A 142 -5.74 11.37 -4.53
CA ILE A 142 -4.91 10.29 -3.95
C ILE A 142 -3.65 10.08 -4.78
N VAL A 143 -3.81 9.87 -6.09
CA VAL A 143 -2.69 9.69 -7.03
C VAL A 143 -1.76 10.90 -7.03
N THR A 144 -2.30 12.12 -6.96
CA THR A 144 -1.50 13.34 -6.86
C THR A 144 -0.73 13.40 -5.53
N SER A 145 -1.34 12.99 -4.43
CA SER A 145 -0.70 12.92 -3.11
C SER A 145 0.45 11.91 -3.11
N ILE A 146 0.23 10.72 -3.67
CA ILE A 146 1.26 9.68 -3.80
C ILE A 146 2.45 10.23 -4.59
N LYS A 147 2.21 10.79 -5.79
CA LYS A 147 3.26 11.37 -6.64
C LYS A 147 4.12 12.42 -5.92
N LYS A 148 3.53 13.21 -5.01
CA LYS A 148 4.24 14.26 -4.27
C LYS A 148 4.96 13.77 -3.02
N SER A 149 4.57 12.62 -2.48
CA SER A 149 4.97 12.18 -1.14
C SER A 149 5.68 10.83 -1.11
N PHE A 150 5.82 10.18 -2.27
CA PHE A 150 6.47 8.89 -2.40
C PHE A 150 7.95 8.96 -2.02
N ILE A 151 8.39 8.05 -1.17
CA ILE A 151 9.78 7.90 -0.75
C ILE A 151 10.11 6.42 -0.71
N SER A 152 11.06 5.96 -1.51
CA SER A 152 11.58 4.59 -1.47
C SER A 152 12.81 4.47 -0.55
N TYR A 153 13.01 3.29 0.04
CA TYR A 153 14.06 3.02 1.03
C TYR A 153 14.95 1.84 0.61
N ILE A 154 16.23 1.91 0.98
CA ILE A 154 17.12 0.75 0.96
C ILE A 154 17.08 0.14 2.36
N LYS A 155 16.72 -1.14 2.47
CA LYS A 155 16.94 -1.88 3.71
C LYS A 155 18.43 -2.07 3.89
N ASP A 156 18.99 -1.54 4.98
CA ASP A 156 20.33 -1.97 5.41
C ASP A 156 20.24 -3.46 5.71
N ALA A 157 20.80 -4.29 4.82
CA ALA A 157 21.07 -5.68 5.12
C ALA A 157 22.17 -5.66 6.16
N GLY A 158 21.79 -5.58 7.44
CA GLY A 158 22.73 -5.48 8.56
C GLY A 158 23.91 -6.42 8.32
N THR A 159 25.11 -5.87 8.24
CA THR A 159 26.33 -6.65 8.23
C THR A 159 26.32 -7.49 9.50
N VAL A 160 26.06 -8.79 9.34
CA VAL A 160 26.37 -9.78 10.37
C VAL A 160 27.89 -9.86 10.38
N GLU A 161 28.52 -9.04 11.23
CA GLU A 161 29.93 -9.21 11.62
C GLU A 161 30.11 -10.48 12.47
#